data_AF-A0A928RBE4-F1
#
_entry.id   AF-A0A928RBE4-F1
#
_cell.length_a   1.000
_cell.length_b   1.000
_cell.length_c   1.000
_cell.angle_alpha   90.00
_cell.angle_beta   90.00
_cell.angle_gamma   90.00
#
_symmetry.space_group_name_H-M   'P 1'
#
loop_
_entity.id
_entity.type
_entity.pdbx_description
1 polymer ?
#
loop_
_entity_poly.entity_id
_entity_poly.type
_entity_poly.pdbx_seq_one_letter_code
_entity_poly.pdbx_strand_id
1 'polypeptide(L)'
;MGYQESIMFCDDKQQLERLCKVLNSALPEFIDDVTIFAIGQLKKREKVDIWYENRYYYIPKGTYFVWWGGERHPFQSGDCIKQHMIDNFGADYTDWYCVFYEYLVNRYEFLDGIDQEKKNQVQENKRVSIIELTHDKPISENVIKKLK
;
A
#
# COMPACT_ATOMS: atom_id res chain seq x y z
N MET A 1 9.73 4.85 18.09
CA MET A 1 10.63 4.33 17.03
C MET A 1 10.52 5.31 15.84
N GLY A 2 11.23 5.13 14.73
CA GLY A 2 11.11 6.06 13.60
C GLY A 2 9.84 5.78 12.80
N TYR A 3 9.03 6.81 12.53
CA TYR A 3 7.91 6.71 11.59
C TYR A 3 8.44 6.38 10.18
N GLN A 4 7.89 5.35 9.54
CA GLN A 4 8.31 4.92 8.21
C GLN A 4 7.11 4.61 7.31
N GLU A 5 7.19 5.07 6.07
CA GLU A 5 6.19 4.82 5.04
C GLU A 5 6.57 3.62 4.19
N SER A 6 5.57 2.89 3.73
CA SER A 6 5.77 1.71 2.89
C SER A 6 4.63 1.54 1.89
N ILE A 7 4.91 0.82 0.82
CA ILE A 7 3.95 0.46 -0.20
C ILE A 7 3.86 -1.06 -0.24
N MET A 8 2.64 -1.57 -0.04
CA MET A 8 2.32 -2.97 -0.29
C MET A 8 1.79 -3.12 -1.71
N PHE A 9 2.54 -3.82 -2.56
CA PHE A 9 2.17 -4.10 -3.94
C PHE A 9 1.35 -5.39 -4.05
N CYS A 10 0.36 -5.34 -4.93
CA CYS A 10 -0.54 -6.42 -5.30
C CYS A 10 -0.55 -6.55 -6.83
N ASP A 11 -0.42 -7.77 -7.35
CA ASP A 11 -0.29 -7.98 -8.81
C ASP A 11 -1.49 -7.48 -9.61
N ASP A 12 -2.69 -7.62 -9.05
CA ASP A 12 -3.94 -7.26 -9.70
C ASP A 12 -4.97 -6.64 -8.73
N LYS A 13 -6.09 -6.21 -9.29
CA LYS A 13 -7.18 -5.58 -8.54
C LYS A 13 -7.86 -6.53 -7.56
N GLN A 14 -7.95 -7.82 -7.88
CA GLN A 14 -8.54 -8.80 -6.98
C GLN A 14 -7.67 -8.96 -5.72
N GLN A 15 -6.35 -8.94 -5.88
CA GLN A 15 -5.40 -8.95 -4.78
C GLN A 15 -5.49 -7.67 -3.95
N LEU A 16 -5.68 -6.50 -4.59
CA LEU A 16 -5.94 -5.25 -3.87
C LEU A 16 -7.24 -5.34 -3.04
N GLU A 17 -8.33 -5.85 -3.61
CA GLU A 17 -9.60 -6.02 -2.90
C GLU A 17 -9.46 -6.96 -1.70
N ARG A 18 -8.71 -8.07 -1.85
CA ARG A 18 -8.37 -8.98 -0.75
C ARG A 18 -7.54 -8.28 0.32
N LEU A 19 -6.54 -7.49 -0.06
CA LEU A 19 -5.72 -6.73 0.88
C LEU A 19 -6.57 -5.74 1.66
N CYS A 20 -7.38 -4.93 0.99
CA CYS A 20 -8.30 -4.01 1.65
C CYS A 20 -9.26 -4.73 2.62
N LYS A 21 -9.74 -5.93 2.26
CA LYS A 21 -10.58 -6.75 3.14
C LYS A 21 -9.84 -7.16 4.41
N VAL A 22 -8.61 -7.65 4.29
CA VAL A 22 -7.75 -8.02 5.42
C VAL A 22 -7.43 -6.81 6.29
N LEU A 23 -7.07 -5.68 5.68
CA LEU A 23 -6.78 -4.45 6.41
C LEU A 23 -8.01 -3.94 7.16
N ASN A 24 -9.19 -4.01 6.54
CA ASN A 24 -10.45 -3.63 7.17
C ASN A 24 -10.87 -4.57 8.31
N SER A 25 -10.61 -5.88 8.21
CA SER A 25 -10.91 -6.81 9.31
C SER A 25 -9.94 -6.67 10.47
N ALA A 26 -8.68 -6.31 10.19
CA ALA A 26 -7.63 -6.12 11.18
C ALA A 26 -7.63 -4.72 11.82
N LEU A 27 -8.54 -3.80 11.47
CA LEU A 27 -8.54 -2.43 12.02
C LEU A 27 -8.53 -2.34 13.55
N PRO A 28 -9.26 -3.20 14.30
CA PRO A 28 -9.21 -3.18 15.77
C PRO A 28 -7.84 -3.57 16.34
N GLU A 29 -7.00 -4.22 15.53
CA GLU A 29 -5.66 -4.70 15.90
C GLU A 29 -4.55 -3.75 15.45
N PHE A 30 -4.91 -2.65 14.77
CA PHE A 30 -3.93 -1.62 14.43
C PHE A 30 -3.61 -0.86 15.71
N ILE A 31 -2.44 -1.14 16.27
CA ILE A 31 -1.84 -0.32 17.33
C ILE A 31 -1.72 1.13 16.80
N ASP A 32 -1.83 2.12 17.69
CA ASP A 32 -2.08 3.55 17.46
C ASP A 32 -1.23 4.30 16.40
N ASP A 33 -0.27 3.64 15.75
CA ASP A 33 0.66 4.28 14.83
C ASP A 33 0.49 3.83 13.37
N VAL A 34 -0.42 2.92 13.02
CA VAL A 34 -0.59 2.46 11.62
C VAL A 34 -1.68 3.23 10.89
N THR A 35 -1.28 4.02 9.90
CA THR A 35 -2.18 4.80 9.03
C THR A 35 -2.11 4.31 7.59
N ILE A 36 -3.27 4.03 6.99
CA ILE A 36 -3.40 3.75 5.56
C ILE A 36 -3.68 5.08 4.86
N PHE A 37 -2.74 5.55 4.03
CA PHE A 37 -2.84 6.85 3.37
C PHE A 37 -3.62 6.77 2.07
N ALA A 38 -3.36 5.74 1.28
CA ALA A 38 -3.89 5.67 -0.07
C ALA A 38 -3.96 4.25 -0.62
N ILE A 39 -4.75 4.11 -1.66
CA ILE A 39 -4.71 2.97 -2.57
C ILE A 39 -4.44 3.46 -3.98
N GLY A 40 -3.79 2.65 -4.81
CA GLY A 40 -3.47 3.09 -6.17
C GLY A 40 -3.08 1.97 -7.13
N GLN A 41 -2.71 2.40 -8.33
CA GLN A 41 -2.18 1.58 -9.41
C GLN A 41 -1.00 2.29 -10.08
N LEU A 42 0.03 1.53 -10.42
CA LEU A 42 1.17 2.01 -11.18
C LEU A 42 0.83 2.21 -12.67
N LYS A 43 1.00 3.43 -13.17
CA LYS A 43 0.94 3.78 -14.60
C LYS A 43 2.26 3.55 -15.32
N LYS A 44 3.36 3.40 -14.57
CA LYS A 44 4.71 3.08 -15.08
C LYS A 44 5.37 2.01 -14.22
N ARG A 45 6.33 1.31 -14.83
CA ARG A 45 7.21 0.39 -14.10
C ARG A 45 8.03 1.19 -13.07
N GLU A 46 8.07 0.72 -11.84
CA GLU A 46 8.89 1.33 -10.79
C GLU A 46 10.15 0.52 -10.51
N LYS A 47 11.25 1.23 -10.27
CA LYS A 47 12.52 0.64 -9.84
C LYS A 47 12.62 0.77 -8.34
N VAL A 48 12.90 -0.34 -7.67
CA VAL A 48 13.19 -0.36 -6.24
C VAL A 48 14.65 -0.72 -6.04
N ASP A 49 15.33 0.07 -5.21
CA ASP A 49 16.74 -0.12 -4.89
C ASP A 49 16.90 -0.73 -3.49
N ILE A 50 17.50 -1.91 -3.42
CA ILE A 50 17.92 -2.54 -2.16
C ILE A 50 19.40 -2.18 -1.97
N TRP A 51 19.62 -0.94 -1.55
CA TRP A 51 20.95 -0.32 -1.49
C TRP A 51 22.00 -1.13 -0.73
N TYR A 52 21.61 -1.87 0.31
CA TYR A 52 22.52 -2.72 1.10
C TYR A 52 22.88 -4.06 0.43
N GLU A 53 22.15 -4.49 -0.60
CA GLU A 53 22.46 -5.71 -1.37
C GLU A 53 23.08 -5.44 -2.75
N ASN A 54 23.25 -4.17 -3.14
CA ASN A 54 23.62 -3.78 -4.51
C ASN A 54 22.70 -4.43 -5.57
N ARG A 55 21.40 -4.55 -5.24
CA ARG A 55 20.39 -5.16 -6.10
C ARG A 55 19.23 -4.21 -6.32
N TYR A 56 18.63 -4.33 -7.49
CA TYR A 56 17.36 -3.69 -7.78
C TYR A 56 16.41 -4.70 -8.39
N TYR A 57 15.13 -4.44 -8.24
CA TYR A 57 14.08 -5.13 -8.98
C TYR A 57 13.09 -4.10 -9.51
N TYR A 58 12.24 -4.57 -10.42
CA TYR A 58 11.23 -3.75 -11.04
C TYR A 58 9.85 -4.24 -10.66
N ILE A 59 9.00 -3.33 -10.21
CA ILE A 59 7.56 -3.56 -10.09
C ILE A 59 6.91 -3.21 -11.43
N PRO A 60 6.15 -4.12 -12.05
CA PRO A 60 5.58 -3.89 -13.37
C PRO A 60 4.55 -2.75 -13.37
N LYS A 61 4.32 -2.18 -14.56
CA LYS A 61 3.17 -1.29 -14.78
C LYS A 61 1.88 -2.10 -14.59
N GLY A 62 0.85 -1.46 -14.02
CA GLY A 62 -0.46 -2.07 -13.80
C GLY A 62 -0.62 -2.71 -12.42
N THR A 63 0.48 -2.88 -11.67
CA THR A 63 0.45 -3.34 -10.28
C THR A 63 -0.32 -2.37 -9.40
N TYR A 64 -1.18 -2.91 -8.54
CA TYR A 64 -1.94 -2.16 -7.56
C TYR A 64 -1.17 -2.06 -6.25
N PHE A 65 -1.55 -1.09 -5.42
CA PHE A 65 -0.87 -0.92 -4.15
C PHE A 65 -1.74 -0.28 -3.07
N VAL A 66 -1.33 -0.51 -1.83
CA VAL A 66 -1.73 0.26 -0.64
C VAL A 66 -0.50 1.01 -0.13
N TRP A 67 -0.62 2.31 0.06
CA TRP A 67 0.40 3.15 0.70
C TRP A 67 -0.02 3.42 2.15
N TRP A 68 0.90 3.16 3.07
CA TRP A 68 0.68 3.27 4.50
C TRP A 68 1.94 3.71 5.23
N GLY A 69 1.84 3.95 6.53
CA GLY A 69 2.99 4.27 7.36
C GLY A 69 2.67 4.19 8.83
N GLY A 70 3.74 4.19 9.63
CA GLY A 70 3.65 4.11 11.07
C GLY A 70 4.99 3.87 11.75
N GLU A 71 4.97 3.74 13.08
CA GLU A 71 6.18 3.44 13.87
C GLU A 71 6.71 2.02 13.66
N ARG A 72 5.86 1.12 13.16
CA ARG A 72 6.18 -0.29 12.90
C ARG A 72 5.55 -0.76 11.60
N HIS A 73 6.34 -1.44 10.78
CA HIS A 73 5.88 -2.00 9.51
C HIS A 73 4.94 -3.20 9.77
N PRO A 74 3.63 -3.10 9.50
CA PRO A 74 2.65 -4.08 10.02
C PRO A 74 2.77 -5.51 9.45
N PHE A 75 3.49 -5.69 8.33
CA PHE A 75 3.82 -7.01 7.77
C PHE A 75 5.27 -7.50 8.05
N GLN A 76 6.12 -6.70 8.70
CA GLN A 76 7.53 -7.06 9.00
C GLN A 76 7.80 -7.11 10.49
N SER A 77 7.21 -6.21 11.29
CA SER A 77 7.01 -6.50 12.70
C SER A 77 5.83 -7.46 12.77
N GLY A 78 6.09 -8.76 12.89
CA GLY A 78 5.08 -9.66 13.47
C GLY A 78 4.46 -8.96 14.68
N ASP A 79 3.14 -8.88 14.84
CA ASP A 79 2.33 -10.08 14.95
C ASP A 79 0.83 -9.84 14.65
N CYS A 80 0.37 -8.67 14.19
CA CYS A 80 -1.07 -8.46 14.00
C CYS A 80 -1.56 -8.79 12.58
N ILE A 81 -1.21 -8.02 11.55
CA ILE A 81 -1.91 -8.16 10.25
C ILE A 81 -1.60 -9.47 9.52
N LYS A 82 -0.33 -9.91 9.48
CA LYS A 82 0.03 -11.17 8.82
C LYS A 82 -0.55 -12.38 9.57
N GLN A 83 -0.52 -12.36 10.90
CA GLN A 83 -1.10 -13.44 11.70
C GLN A 83 -2.62 -13.44 11.60
N HIS A 84 -3.27 -12.28 11.72
CA HIS A 84 -4.70 -12.09 11.50
C HIS A 84 -5.12 -12.65 10.13
N MET A 85 -4.36 -12.34 9.09
CA MET A 85 -4.61 -12.88 7.75
C MET A 85 -4.54 -14.41 7.74
N ILE A 86 -3.49 -15.00 8.31
CA ILE A 86 -3.35 -16.47 8.39
C ILE A 86 -4.54 -17.08 9.15
N ASP A 87 -4.88 -16.52 10.31
CA ASP A 87 -5.90 -17.06 11.21
C ASP A 87 -7.33 -16.92 10.67
N ASN A 88 -7.62 -15.86 9.91
CA ASN A 88 -8.97 -15.56 9.43
C ASN A 88 -9.21 -15.88 7.95
N PHE A 89 -8.14 -15.96 7.14
CA PHE A 89 -8.23 -16.12 5.68
C PHE A 89 -7.33 -17.23 5.10
N GLY A 90 -6.39 -17.75 5.89
CA GLY A 90 -5.46 -18.82 5.49
C GLY A 90 -4.11 -18.30 4.99
N ALA A 91 -3.09 -19.16 5.03
CA ALA A 91 -1.71 -18.81 4.69
C ALA A 91 -1.50 -18.50 3.21
N ASP A 92 -2.26 -19.13 2.31
CA ASP A 92 -2.14 -18.97 0.85
C ASP A 92 -3.01 -17.82 0.30
N TYR A 93 -3.55 -16.97 1.17
CA TYR A 93 -4.49 -15.92 0.76
C TYR A 93 -3.81 -14.78 -0.03
N THR A 94 -2.48 -14.75 -0.13
CA THR A 94 -1.72 -13.57 -0.61
C THR A 94 -0.48 -13.89 -1.44
N ASP A 95 -0.26 -13.06 -2.46
CA ASP A 95 1.02 -12.79 -3.11
C ASP A 95 1.25 -11.28 -3.09
N TRP A 96 1.55 -10.73 -1.90
CA TRP A 96 1.82 -9.30 -1.73
C TRP A 96 3.27 -9.06 -1.38
N TYR A 97 3.78 -7.93 -1.84
CA TYR A 97 5.18 -7.60 -1.65
C TYR A 97 5.33 -6.18 -1.14
N CYS A 98 6.02 -6.03 0.00
CA CYS A 98 6.14 -4.74 0.66
C CYS A 98 7.50 -4.08 0.43
N VAL A 99 7.45 -2.77 0.23
CA VAL A 99 8.59 -1.92 -0.09
C VAL A 99 8.55 -0.68 0.78
N PHE A 100 9.66 -0.34 1.43
CA PHE A 100 9.79 0.96 2.07
C PHE A 100 9.76 2.06 1.03
N TYR A 101 8.98 3.11 1.25
CA TYR A 101 8.79 4.19 0.29
C TYR A 101 10.12 4.85 -0.12
N GLU A 102 11.05 4.95 0.82
CA GLU A 102 12.39 5.51 0.59
C GLU A 102 13.24 4.71 -0.42
N TYR A 103 12.94 3.42 -0.63
CA TYR A 103 13.64 2.54 -1.57
C TYR A 103 13.14 2.70 -3.02
N LEU A 104 12.04 3.42 -3.23
CA LEU A 104 11.61 3.79 -4.58
C LEU A 104 12.57 4.83 -5.15
N VAL A 105 13.23 4.47 -6.26
CA VAL A 105 14.21 5.36 -6.91
C VAL A 105 13.58 6.69 -7.32
N ASN A 106 12.30 6.68 -7.72
CA ASN A 106 11.57 7.86 -8.16
C ASN A 106 10.58 8.38 -7.09
N ARG A 107 10.86 8.18 -5.79
CA ARG A 107 9.93 8.56 -4.71
C ARG A 107 9.42 10.02 -4.79
N TYR A 108 10.26 10.97 -5.20
CA TYR A 108 9.85 12.38 -5.31
C TYR A 108 8.87 12.63 -6.47
N GLU A 109 8.95 11.83 -7.54
CA GLU A 109 8.01 11.91 -8.67
C GLU A 109 6.75 11.08 -8.44
N PHE A 110 6.76 10.19 -7.44
CA PHE A 110 5.68 9.22 -7.22
C PHE A 110 4.35 9.93 -6.90
N LEU A 111 4.41 11.00 -6.10
CA LEU A 111 3.27 11.82 -5.70
C LEU A 111 3.26 13.21 -6.33
N ASP A 112 4.10 13.47 -7.32
CA ASP A 112 4.15 14.78 -7.99
C ASP A 112 2.79 15.11 -8.61
N GLY A 113 2.24 16.28 -8.26
CA GLY A 113 0.93 16.75 -8.70
C GLY A 113 -0.28 16.08 -8.02
N ILE A 114 -0.09 15.23 -7.01
CA ILE A 114 -1.17 14.68 -6.18
C ILE A 114 -1.50 15.69 -5.06
N ASP A 115 -2.78 16.06 -4.96
CA ASP A 115 -3.30 17.05 -4.01
C ASP A 115 -3.87 16.35 -2.77
N GLN A 116 -3.19 16.54 -1.64
CA GLN A 116 -3.53 15.88 -0.36
C GLN A 116 -4.91 16.27 0.17
N GLU A 117 -5.48 17.39 -0.27
CA GLU A 117 -6.81 17.83 0.15
C GLU A 117 -7.93 17.08 -0.60
N LYS A 118 -7.62 16.47 -1.75
CA LYS A 118 -8.61 15.74 -2.58
C LYS A 118 -8.74 14.28 -2.16
N LYS A 119 -9.18 14.05 -0.93
CA LYS A 119 -9.44 12.70 -0.39
C LYS A 119 -10.60 12.01 -1.10
N ASN A 120 -10.54 10.67 -1.15
CA ASN A 120 -11.53 9.75 -1.73
C ASN A 120 -11.87 10.00 -3.22
N GLN A 121 -11.00 10.72 -3.93
CA GLN A 121 -11.09 11.02 -5.35
C GLN A 121 -9.91 10.41 -6.11
N VAL A 122 -10.16 9.98 -7.35
CA VAL A 122 -9.08 9.51 -8.24
C VAL A 122 -8.24 10.71 -8.64
N GLN A 123 -6.96 10.62 -8.34
CA GLN A 123 -5.93 11.56 -8.76
C GLN A 123 -4.90 10.80 -9.58
N GLU A 124 -4.34 11.45 -10.58
CA GLU A 124 -3.37 10.81 -11.44
C GLU A 124 -2.20 11.73 -11.73
N ASN A 125 -1.02 11.14 -11.84
CA ASN A 125 0.13 11.78 -12.44
C ASN A 125 0.73 10.88 -13.53
N LYS A 126 1.98 11.14 -13.90
CA LYS A 126 2.70 10.36 -14.92
C LYS A 126 3.05 8.93 -14.47
N ARG A 127 3.02 8.65 -13.17
CA ARG A 127 3.52 7.42 -12.55
C ARG A 127 2.44 6.59 -11.88
N VAL A 128 1.41 7.21 -11.30
CA VAL A 128 0.35 6.52 -10.56
C VAL A 128 -1.05 7.06 -10.88
N SER A 129 -2.04 6.19 -10.68
CA SER A 129 -3.43 6.55 -10.40
C SER A 129 -3.67 6.21 -8.93
N ILE A 130 -4.02 7.18 -8.10
CA ILE A 130 -4.06 7.06 -6.64
C ILE A 130 -5.33 7.67 -6.08
N ILE A 131 -5.83 7.11 -4.99
CA ILE A 131 -6.88 7.68 -4.17
C ILE A 131 -6.33 7.79 -2.76
N GLU A 132 -6.08 9.01 -2.31
CA GLU A 132 -5.81 9.27 -0.90
C GLU A 132 -7.09 9.09 -0.09
N LEU A 133 -6.99 8.38 1.02
CA LEU A 133 -8.10 8.05 1.88
C LEU A 133 -8.27 9.13 2.96
N THR A 134 -9.51 9.35 3.39
CA THR A 134 -9.71 9.95 4.71
C THR A 134 -9.26 8.95 5.77
N HIS A 135 -8.74 9.43 6.90
CA HIS A 135 -8.31 8.55 8.00
C HIS A 135 -9.45 7.76 8.66
N ASP A 136 -10.68 7.95 8.18
CA ASP A 136 -11.87 7.21 8.56
C ASP A 136 -11.75 5.75 8.07
N LYS A 137 -11.36 4.89 8.99
CA LYS A 137 -11.42 3.44 8.83
C LYS A 137 -12.90 3.01 8.87
N PRO A 138 -13.42 2.13 7.98
CA PRO A 138 -12.75 1.27 6.99
C PRO A 138 -12.65 1.81 5.56
N ILE A 139 -11.75 1.24 4.76
CA ILE A 139 -11.63 1.51 3.31
C ILE A 139 -12.92 1.05 2.61
N SER A 140 -13.69 1.99 2.09
CA SER A 140 -14.97 1.70 1.42
C SER A 140 -14.77 0.96 0.09
N GLU A 141 -15.57 -0.07 -0.17
CA GLU A 141 -15.61 -0.75 -1.48
C GLU A 141 -15.85 0.22 -2.64
N ASN A 142 -16.65 1.27 -2.43
CA ASN A 142 -16.92 2.28 -3.45
C ASN A 142 -15.65 3.05 -3.82
N VAL A 143 -14.71 3.20 -2.88
CA VAL A 143 -13.40 3.81 -3.14
C VAL A 143 -12.53 2.86 -3.95
N ILE A 144 -12.47 1.57 -3.58
CA ILE A 144 -11.70 0.56 -4.32
C ILE A 144 -12.19 0.44 -5.77
N LYS A 145 -13.51 0.46 -5.99
CA LYS A 145 -14.12 0.38 -7.32
C LYS A 145 -13.76 1.55 -8.24
N LYS A 146 -13.39 2.71 -7.69
CA LYS A 146 -12.98 3.89 -8.48
C LYS A 146 -11.60 3.72 -9.14
N LEU A 147 -10.72 2.89 -8.60
CA LEU A 147 -9.47 2.52 -9.27
C LEU A 147 -9.78 1.59 -10.44
N LYS A 148 -9.31 1.96 -11.63
CA LYS A 148 -9.53 1.20 -12.86
C LYS A 148 -8.55 0.04 -12.99
#